data_AF-A0A2V6FP87-F1
#
_entry.id   AF-A0A2V6FP87-F1
#
_cell.length_a   1.000
_cell.length_b   1.000
_cell.length_c   1.000
_cell.angle_alpha   90.00
_cell.angle_beta   90.00
_cell.angle_gamma   90.00
#
_symmetry.space_group_name_H-M   'P 1'
#
loop_
_entity.id
_entity.type
_entity.pdbx_description
1 polymer ?
#
loop_
_entity_poly.entity_id
_entity_poly.type
_entity_poly.pdbx_seq_one_letter_code
_entity_poly.pdbx_strand_id
1 'polypeptide(L)'
;RETQSQTGCPLFITLAREDLILRDPTLQLVQHYGQKLFAQQWSALRVRFAFEQTTELPDFTHDIPADDDIEHWMLSTLRFVQAQDVAEKANYDPESTPAYTRDGFERVQKLRLTASEAQFASQFNGARSIAQIARNLRLDLRFARLTLFRFVELDIVECWPPAASEKAERGGLFKRLLGRTGE
;
A
#
# COMPACT_ATOMS: atom_id res chain seq x y z
N ARG A 1 -25.14 18.52 -7.57
CA ARG A 1 -23.81 18.51 -8.24
C ARG A 1 -23.14 19.87 -8.17
N GLU A 2 -23.81 20.94 -8.60
CA GLU A 2 -23.27 22.31 -8.61
C GLU A 2 -22.86 22.82 -7.22
N THR A 3 -23.69 22.60 -6.19
CA THR A 3 -23.38 22.94 -4.80
C THR A 3 -22.13 22.22 -4.27
N GLN A 4 -21.98 20.92 -4.57
CA GLN A 4 -20.80 20.14 -4.15
C GLN A 4 -19.53 20.63 -4.86
N SER A 5 -19.59 20.98 -6.15
CA SER A 5 -18.42 21.53 -6.86
C SER A 5 -17.97 22.89 -6.34
N GLN A 6 -18.88 23.69 -5.78
CA GLN A 6 -18.57 25.00 -5.23
C GLN A 6 -18.06 24.92 -3.78
N THR A 7 -18.69 24.06 -2.96
CA THR A 7 -18.43 24.01 -1.51
C THR A 7 -17.50 22.89 -1.08
N GLY A 8 -17.30 21.87 -1.93
CA GLY A 8 -16.64 20.63 -1.54
C GLY A 8 -17.44 19.73 -0.58
N CYS A 9 -18.64 20.15 -0.15
CA CYS A 9 -19.44 19.43 0.83
C CYS A 9 -19.86 18.04 0.30
N PRO A 10 -19.57 16.94 1.03
CA PRO A 10 -20.01 15.60 0.62
C PRO A 10 -21.54 15.53 0.49
N LEU A 11 -22.03 14.92 -0.58
CA LEU A 11 -23.47 14.78 -0.85
C LEU A 11 -24.26 14.24 0.36
N PHE A 12 -23.71 13.26 1.08
CA PHE A 12 -24.38 12.67 2.23
C PHE A 12 -24.59 13.67 3.38
N ILE A 13 -23.68 14.63 3.58
CA ILE A 13 -23.86 15.70 4.57
C ILE A 13 -25.03 16.60 4.17
N THR A 14 -25.15 16.93 2.87
CA THR A 14 -26.30 17.68 2.36
C THR A 14 -27.61 16.94 2.63
N LEU A 15 -27.67 15.64 2.33
CA LEU A 15 -28.87 14.82 2.55
C LEU A 15 -29.25 14.74 4.04
N ALA A 16 -28.28 14.66 4.94
CA ALA A 16 -28.55 14.65 6.38
C ALA A 16 -29.07 16.00 6.89
N ARG A 17 -28.56 17.12 6.36
CA ARG A 17 -29.03 18.47 6.70
C ARG A 17 -30.45 18.75 6.21
N GLU A 18 -30.89 18.04 5.18
CA GLU A 18 -32.25 18.09 4.65
C GLU A 18 -33.16 17.02 5.30
N ASP A 19 -32.71 16.34 6.36
CA ASP A 19 -33.43 15.29 7.07
C ASP A 19 -33.84 14.10 6.19
N LEU A 20 -33.16 13.89 5.06
CA LEU A 20 -33.45 12.80 4.11
C LEU A 20 -32.80 11.47 4.50
N ILE A 21 -31.73 11.52 5.29
CA ILE A 21 -31.04 10.35 5.84
C ILE A 21 -30.59 10.62 7.28
N LEU A 22 -30.43 9.56 8.07
CA LEU A 22 -29.98 9.67 9.46
C LEU A 22 -28.50 10.09 9.54
N ARG A 23 -28.14 10.76 10.63
CA ARG A 23 -26.78 11.27 10.88
C ARG A 23 -25.72 10.17 10.97
N ASP A 24 -25.95 9.11 11.74
CA ASP A 24 -24.92 8.07 11.92
C ASP A 24 -24.58 7.32 10.62
N PRO A 25 -25.57 6.88 9.80
CA PRO A 25 -25.30 6.36 8.45
C PRO A 25 -24.58 7.38 7.55
N THR A 26 -24.90 8.66 7.67
CA THR A 26 -24.23 9.72 6.90
C THR A 26 -22.72 9.74 7.17
N LEU A 27 -22.32 9.74 8.44
CA LEU A 27 -20.90 9.76 8.80
C LEU A 27 -20.17 8.53 8.28
N GLN A 28 -20.79 7.35 8.37
CA GLN A 28 -20.22 6.11 7.81
C GLN A 28 -20.08 6.18 6.29
N LEU A 29 -21.07 6.73 5.58
CA LEU A 29 -21.02 6.88 4.13
C LEU A 29 -19.94 7.88 3.71
N VAL A 30 -19.83 9.02 4.40
CA VAL A 30 -18.79 10.02 4.15
C VAL A 30 -17.41 9.40 4.35
N GLN A 31 -17.20 8.70 5.46
CA GLN A 31 -15.92 8.03 5.74
C GLN A 31 -15.61 6.98 4.67
N HIS A 32 -16.54 6.08 4.38
CA HIS A 32 -16.36 4.99 3.42
C HIS A 32 -16.06 5.51 2.00
N TYR A 33 -16.90 6.41 1.48
CA TYR A 33 -16.73 6.92 0.12
C TYR A 33 -15.57 7.91 0.00
N GLY A 34 -15.28 8.67 1.06
CA GLY A 34 -14.08 9.51 1.13
C GLY A 34 -12.81 8.68 1.02
N GLN A 35 -12.70 7.61 1.81
CA GLN A 35 -11.57 6.68 1.75
C GLN A 35 -11.47 5.99 0.39
N LYS A 36 -12.61 5.57 -0.18
CA LYS A 36 -12.67 4.94 -1.51
C LYS A 36 -12.22 5.88 -2.64
N LEU A 37 -12.62 7.15 -2.58
CA LEU A 37 -12.18 8.16 -3.55
C LEU A 37 -10.69 8.43 -3.43
N PHE A 38 -10.18 8.58 -2.20
CA PHE A 38 -8.76 8.75 -1.97
C PHE A 38 -7.94 7.55 -2.46
N ALA A 39 -8.46 6.33 -2.33
CA ALA A 39 -7.78 5.11 -2.76
C ALA A 39 -7.42 5.08 -4.26
N GLN A 40 -8.14 5.82 -5.09
CA GLN A 40 -7.81 5.97 -6.52
C GLN A 40 -6.45 6.63 -6.71
N GLN A 41 -6.03 7.50 -5.79
CA GLN A 41 -4.75 8.20 -5.85
C GLN A 41 -3.57 7.27 -5.55
N TRP A 42 -3.75 6.26 -4.68
CA TRP A 42 -2.72 5.24 -4.43
C TRP A 42 -2.37 4.43 -5.68
N SER A 43 -3.36 4.23 -6.56
CA SER A 43 -3.22 3.43 -7.77
C SER A 43 -2.69 4.22 -8.96
N ALA A 44 -2.76 5.54 -8.91
CA ALA A 44 -2.32 6.42 -9.98
C ALA A 44 -0.78 6.42 -10.11
N LEU A 45 -0.30 6.45 -11.36
CA LEU A 45 1.13 6.58 -11.65
C LEU A 45 1.58 8.01 -11.33
N ARG A 46 2.72 8.14 -10.63
CA ARG A 46 3.42 9.42 -10.38
C ARG A 46 2.66 10.44 -9.50
N VAL A 47 1.80 9.98 -8.60
CA VAL A 47 1.22 10.86 -7.57
C VAL A 47 2.17 10.98 -6.38
N ARG A 48 2.37 12.20 -5.89
CA ARG A 48 3.02 12.50 -4.61
C ARG A 48 2.03 13.26 -3.75
N PHE A 49 1.92 12.86 -2.49
CA PHE A 49 1.08 13.57 -1.53
C PHE A 49 1.90 14.66 -0.85
N ALA A 50 1.34 15.86 -0.80
CA ALA A 50 1.80 16.95 0.04
C ALA A 50 0.61 17.35 0.91
N PHE A 51 0.86 17.49 2.21
CA PHE A 51 -0.16 17.89 3.17
C PHE A 51 0.17 19.29 3.65
N GLU A 52 -0.83 20.16 3.62
CA GLU A 52 -0.76 21.51 4.17
C GLU A 52 -1.70 21.58 5.37
N GLN A 53 -1.22 22.16 6.47
CA GLN A 53 -2.06 22.42 7.62
C GLN A 53 -2.86 23.70 7.36
N THR A 54 -4.18 23.57 7.26
CA THR A 54 -5.08 24.72 7.09
C THR A 54 -5.76 25.04 8.42
N THR A 55 -5.81 26.32 8.78
CA THR A 55 -6.51 26.81 9.99
C THR A 55 -8.01 26.99 9.77
N GLU A 56 -8.40 27.26 8.52
CA GLU A 56 -9.78 27.43 8.09
C GLU A 56 -10.27 26.14 7.43
N LEU A 57 -11.09 25.39 8.15
CA LEU A 57 -11.75 24.21 7.60
C LEU A 57 -13.18 24.58 7.15
N PRO A 58 -13.69 23.99 6.05
CA PRO A 58 -15.07 24.23 5.63
C PRO A 58 -16.09 23.88 6.73
N ASP A 59 -17.17 24.66 6.87
CA ASP A 59 -18.17 24.48 7.94
C ASP A 59 -18.73 23.06 8.07
N PHE A 60 -18.80 22.31 6.98
CA PHE A 60 -19.31 20.93 7.00
C PHE A 60 -18.40 19.94 7.73
N THR A 61 -17.14 20.30 8.00
CA THR A 61 -16.20 19.41 8.71
C THR A 61 -16.41 19.40 10.22
N HIS A 62 -17.13 20.38 10.78
CA HIS A 62 -17.38 20.45 12.24
C HIS A 62 -18.05 19.20 12.81
N ASP A 63 -18.90 18.56 12.01
CA ASP A 63 -19.63 17.36 12.39
C ASP A 63 -18.92 16.06 11.99
N ILE A 64 -17.78 16.14 11.29
CA ILE A 64 -17.03 14.98 10.81
C ILE A 64 -15.93 14.67 11.82
N PRO A 65 -15.93 13.49 12.46
CA PRO A 65 -14.86 13.09 13.34
C PRO A 65 -13.52 13.06 12.60
N ALA A 66 -12.47 13.58 13.25
CA ALA A 66 -11.12 13.37 12.78
C ALA A 66 -10.71 11.91 13.00
N ASP A 67 -9.86 11.38 12.11
CA ASP A 67 -9.19 10.10 12.38
C ASP A 67 -8.00 10.34 13.31
N ASP A 68 -7.96 9.61 14.41
CA ASP A 68 -6.93 9.79 15.47
C ASP A 68 -5.56 9.21 15.09
N ASP A 69 -5.51 8.36 14.07
CA ASP A 69 -4.29 7.66 13.64
C ASP A 69 -4.18 7.60 12.12
N ILE A 70 -3.24 8.39 11.60
CA ILE A 70 -3.02 8.54 10.17
C ILE A 70 -2.52 7.25 9.50
N GLU A 71 -1.72 6.43 10.19
CA GLU A 71 -1.19 5.18 9.62
C GLU A 71 -2.33 4.17 9.44
N HIS A 72 -3.26 4.12 10.40
CA HIS A 72 -4.47 3.33 10.30
C HIS A 72 -5.42 3.83 9.21
N TRP A 73 -5.56 5.14 9.08
CA TRP A 73 -6.33 5.75 8.00
C TRP A 73 -5.72 5.40 6.63
N MET A 74 -4.40 5.53 6.47
CA MET A 74 -3.70 5.16 5.24
C MET A 74 -3.89 3.68 4.91
N LEU A 75 -3.72 2.76 5.88
CA LEU A 75 -3.97 1.34 5.65
C LEU A 75 -5.44 1.09 5.25
N SER A 76 -6.39 1.79 5.87
CA SER A 76 -7.81 1.66 5.55
C SER A 76 -8.12 2.13 4.12
N THR A 77 -7.52 3.24 3.67
CA THR A 77 -7.65 3.70 2.28
C THR A 77 -6.99 2.73 1.28
N LEU A 78 -5.81 2.19 1.60
CA LEU A 78 -5.10 1.21 0.79
C LEU A 78 -5.85 -0.13 0.64
N ARG A 79 -6.75 -0.47 1.58
CA ARG A 79 -7.61 -1.66 1.49
C ARG A 79 -8.71 -1.54 0.43
N PHE A 80 -9.07 -0.33 0.01
CA PHE A 80 -10.01 -0.13 -1.10
C PHE A 80 -9.38 -0.42 -2.46
N VAL A 81 -8.05 -0.29 -2.58
CA VAL A 81 -7.31 -0.60 -3.81
C VAL A 81 -7.47 -2.07 -4.16
N GLN A 82 -7.90 -2.34 -5.39
CA GLN A 82 -8.04 -3.69 -5.93
C GLN A 82 -6.85 -4.05 -6.82
N ALA A 83 -6.65 -5.35 -7.04
CA ALA A 83 -5.52 -5.83 -7.82
C ALA A 83 -5.51 -5.32 -9.27
N GLN A 84 -6.69 -5.09 -9.87
CA GLN A 84 -6.78 -4.51 -11.22
C GLN A 84 -6.32 -3.05 -11.28
N ASP A 85 -6.47 -2.30 -10.18
CA ASP A 85 -6.16 -0.87 -10.15
C ASP A 85 -4.63 -0.63 -10.11
N VAL A 86 -3.89 -1.61 -9.59
CA VAL A 86 -2.43 -1.54 -9.41
C VAL A 86 -1.68 -2.55 -10.26
N ALA A 87 -2.28 -3.08 -11.32
CA ALA A 87 -1.64 -4.12 -12.14
C ALA A 87 -0.25 -3.70 -12.66
N GLU A 88 -0.06 -2.42 -12.99
CA GLU A 88 1.23 -1.88 -13.43
C GLU A 88 2.15 -1.51 -12.25
N LYS A 89 1.60 -0.86 -11.22
CA LYS A 89 2.36 -0.35 -10.05
C LYS A 89 2.81 -1.46 -9.09
N ALA A 90 2.01 -2.51 -8.94
CA ALA A 90 2.26 -3.67 -8.08
C ALA A 90 2.75 -4.90 -8.87
N ASN A 91 3.35 -4.69 -10.05
CA ASN A 91 3.90 -5.76 -10.89
C ASN A 91 5.26 -6.26 -10.39
N TYR A 92 5.34 -6.65 -9.11
CA TYR A 92 6.56 -7.20 -8.54
C TYR A 92 6.90 -8.55 -9.17
N ASP A 93 8.18 -8.76 -9.51
CA ASP A 93 8.69 -10.06 -9.91
C ASP A 93 8.40 -11.07 -8.78
N PRO A 94 7.76 -12.23 -9.05
CA PRO A 94 7.49 -13.24 -8.02
C PRO A 94 8.75 -13.72 -7.29
N GLU A 95 9.92 -13.62 -7.92
CA GLU A 95 11.21 -13.98 -7.35
C GLU A 95 11.88 -12.84 -6.57
N SER A 96 11.28 -11.64 -6.53
CA SER A 96 11.74 -10.55 -5.66
C SER A 96 11.56 -10.88 -4.19
N THR A 97 12.41 -10.32 -3.34
CA THR A 97 12.46 -10.58 -1.90
C THR A 97 11.99 -9.37 -1.11
N PRO A 98 10.80 -9.43 -0.47
CA PRO A 98 10.37 -8.41 0.48
C PRO A 98 11.17 -8.47 1.79
N ALA A 99 11.57 -7.30 2.28
CA ALA A 99 12.24 -7.12 3.57
C ALA A 99 11.64 -5.92 4.32
N TYR A 100 11.61 -6.00 5.65
CA TYR A 100 11.24 -4.83 6.45
C TYR A 100 12.24 -3.71 6.26
N THR A 101 11.74 -2.48 6.12
CA THR A 101 12.56 -1.29 6.26
C THR A 101 13.02 -1.16 7.72
N ARG A 102 14.00 -0.28 7.99
CA ARG A 102 14.51 -0.03 9.35
C ARG A 102 13.38 0.26 10.34
N ASP A 103 12.44 1.11 9.94
CA ASP A 103 11.35 1.59 10.81
C ASP A 103 10.05 0.76 10.59
N GLY A 104 9.97 0.01 9.49
CA GLY A 104 8.80 -0.76 9.10
C GLY A 104 8.45 -1.90 10.04
N PHE A 105 9.44 -2.56 10.64
CA PHE A 105 9.19 -3.66 11.59
C PHE A 105 8.47 -3.18 12.87
N GLU A 106 8.75 -1.96 13.34
CA GLU A 106 8.03 -1.39 14.47
C GLU A 106 6.65 -0.87 14.05
N ARG A 107 6.57 -0.22 12.88
CA ARG A 107 5.31 0.32 12.33
C ARG A 107 4.27 -0.77 12.14
N VAL A 108 4.64 -1.91 11.56
CA VAL A 108 3.70 -3.01 11.27
C VAL A 108 3.05 -3.59 12.54
N GLN A 109 3.73 -3.52 13.68
CA GLN A 109 3.22 -4.02 14.97
C GLN A 109 2.16 -3.09 15.59
N LYS A 110 2.19 -1.80 15.25
CA LYS A 110 1.25 -0.79 15.75
C LYS A 110 -0.05 -0.75 14.94
N LEU A 111 -0.03 -1.29 13.72
CA LEU A 111 -1.18 -1.30 12.82
C LEU A 111 -2.24 -2.36 13.19
N ARG A 112 -3.51 -2.00 13.06
CA ARG A 112 -4.65 -2.94 13.10
C ARG A 112 -4.71 -3.77 11.82
N LEU A 113 -3.84 -4.76 11.73
CA LEU A 113 -3.83 -5.74 10.64
C LEU A 113 -5.00 -6.72 10.77
N THR A 114 -5.55 -7.14 9.63
CA THR A 114 -6.36 -8.35 9.56
C THR A 114 -5.48 -9.58 9.80
N ALA A 115 -6.10 -10.71 10.16
CA ALA A 115 -5.37 -11.97 10.36
C ALA A 115 -4.54 -12.37 9.11
N SER A 116 -5.06 -12.14 7.91
CA SER A 116 -4.36 -12.46 6.66
C SER A 116 -3.15 -11.55 6.42
N GLU A 117 -3.29 -10.25 6.69
CA GLU A 117 -2.18 -9.29 6.57
C GLU A 117 -1.07 -9.58 7.59
N ALA A 118 -1.44 -9.91 8.84
CA ALA A 118 -0.48 -10.27 9.88
C ALA A 118 0.28 -11.56 9.54
N GLN A 119 -0.40 -12.58 9.03
CA GLN A 119 0.23 -13.80 8.55
C GLN A 119 1.18 -13.56 7.37
N PHE A 120 0.80 -12.70 6.43
CA PHE A 120 1.66 -12.31 5.31
C PHE A 120 2.91 -11.59 5.81
N ALA A 121 2.74 -10.59 6.68
CA ALA A 121 3.83 -9.83 7.29
C ALA A 121 4.80 -10.72 8.08
N SER A 122 4.31 -11.77 8.75
CA SER A 122 5.16 -12.68 9.52
C SER A 122 6.09 -13.55 8.66
N GLN A 123 5.91 -13.59 7.34
CA GLN A 123 6.76 -14.38 6.45
C GLN A 123 8.04 -13.65 6.02
N PHE A 124 8.08 -12.31 6.15
CA PHE A 124 9.22 -11.51 5.73
C PHE A 124 10.44 -11.77 6.61
N ASN A 125 11.54 -12.16 5.97
CA ASN A 125 12.81 -12.45 6.63
C ASN A 125 14.04 -12.03 5.79
N GLY A 126 13.82 -11.26 4.72
CA GLY A 126 14.88 -10.82 3.81
C GLY A 126 15.48 -11.91 2.92
N ALA A 127 14.92 -13.14 2.90
CA ALA A 127 15.42 -14.25 2.08
C ALA A 127 14.34 -14.93 1.23
N ARG A 128 13.07 -14.88 1.66
CA ARG A 128 11.97 -15.55 0.94
C ARG A 128 11.43 -14.66 -0.18
N SER A 129 11.26 -15.24 -1.37
CA SER A 129 10.61 -14.55 -2.48
C SER A 129 9.09 -14.44 -2.28
N ILE A 130 8.45 -13.52 -3.01
CA ILE A 130 6.98 -13.37 -3.01
C ILE A 130 6.29 -14.70 -3.35
N ALA A 131 6.80 -15.43 -4.35
CA ALA A 131 6.28 -16.72 -4.76
C ALA A 131 6.37 -17.78 -3.65
N GLN A 132 7.49 -17.80 -2.90
CA GLN A 132 7.65 -18.70 -1.76
C GLN A 132 6.70 -18.35 -0.62
N ILE A 133 6.53 -17.07 -0.31
CA ILE A 133 5.57 -16.59 0.70
C ILE A 133 4.14 -16.99 0.32
N ALA A 134 3.72 -16.71 -0.92
CA ALA A 134 2.40 -17.07 -1.42
C ALA A 134 2.15 -18.58 -1.33
N ARG A 135 3.16 -19.40 -1.68
CA ARG A 135 3.08 -20.86 -1.58
C ARG A 135 2.94 -21.34 -0.13
N ASN A 136 3.73 -20.79 0.79
CA ASN A 136 3.70 -21.16 2.22
C ASN A 136 2.33 -20.87 2.84
N LEU A 137 1.73 -19.74 2.48
CA LEU A 137 0.43 -19.30 3.01
C LEU A 137 -0.76 -19.76 2.16
N ARG A 138 -0.52 -20.49 1.07
CA ARG A 138 -1.55 -20.93 0.10
C ARG A 138 -2.39 -19.77 -0.44
N LEU A 139 -1.76 -18.64 -0.72
CA LEU A 139 -2.38 -17.44 -1.28
C LEU A 139 -2.25 -17.40 -2.80
N ASP A 140 -3.21 -16.77 -3.48
CA ASP A 140 -3.04 -16.34 -4.87
C ASP A 140 -1.91 -15.29 -4.95
N LEU A 141 -1.03 -15.43 -5.93
CA LEU A 141 0.04 -14.47 -6.21
C LEU A 141 -0.52 -13.05 -6.43
N ARG A 142 -1.72 -12.91 -7.01
CA ARG A 142 -2.38 -11.61 -7.16
C ARG A 142 -2.70 -10.98 -5.80
N PHE A 143 -3.19 -11.77 -4.85
CA PHE A 143 -3.46 -11.32 -3.49
C PHE A 143 -2.16 -11.00 -2.72
N ALA A 144 -1.12 -11.82 -2.88
CA ALA A 144 0.19 -11.59 -2.28
C ALA A 144 0.80 -10.25 -2.77
N ARG A 145 0.76 -9.99 -4.07
CA ARG A 145 1.22 -8.73 -4.66
C ARG A 145 0.41 -7.52 -4.18
N LEU A 146 -0.92 -7.65 -4.10
CA LEU A 146 -1.76 -6.57 -3.59
C LEU A 146 -1.46 -6.28 -2.11
N THR A 147 -1.27 -7.31 -1.29
CA THR A 147 -0.92 -7.12 0.13
C THR A 147 0.46 -6.50 0.28
N LEU A 148 1.44 -6.97 -0.50
CA LEU A 148 2.79 -6.39 -0.54
C LEU A 148 2.74 -4.91 -0.96
N PHE A 149 1.98 -4.59 -2.00
CA PHE A 149 1.80 -3.21 -2.46
C PHE A 149 1.37 -2.28 -1.32
N ARG A 150 0.39 -2.69 -0.50
CA ARG A 150 -0.06 -1.88 0.65
C ARG A 150 1.06 -1.62 1.65
N PHE A 151 1.89 -2.62 1.94
CA PHE A 151 3.02 -2.46 2.86
C PHE A 151 4.15 -1.62 2.27
N VAL A 152 4.36 -1.67 0.96
CA VAL A 152 5.32 -0.80 0.26
C VAL A 152 4.87 0.65 0.30
N GLU A 153 3.59 0.94 0.02
CA GLU A 153 3.05 2.32 0.06
C GLU A 153 3.04 2.93 1.48
N LEU A 154 3.03 2.09 2.52
CA LEU A 154 3.17 2.50 3.92
C LEU A 154 4.64 2.59 4.39
N ASP A 155 5.59 2.35 3.50
CA ASP A 155 7.03 2.34 3.79
C ASP A 155 7.42 1.32 4.89
N ILE A 156 6.65 0.24 4.99
CA ILE A 156 6.88 -0.87 5.93
C ILE A 156 7.86 -1.87 5.34
N VAL A 157 7.73 -2.12 4.04
CA VAL A 157 8.47 -3.15 3.32
C VAL A 157 9.08 -2.54 2.08
N GLU A 158 10.33 -2.89 1.82
CA GLU A 158 11.00 -2.70 0.53
C GLU A 158 11.09 -4.04 -0.21
N CYS A 159 11.04 -4.00 -1.54
CA CYS A 159 11.06 -5.19 -2.37
C CYS A 159 12.34 -5.23 -3.21
N TRP A 160 13.24 -6.13 -2.85
CA TRP A 160 14.53 -6.28 -3.53
C TRP A 160 14.36 -7.13 -4.79
N PRO A 161 14.94 -6.73 -5.94
CA PRO A 161 14.91 -7.55 -7.13
C PRO A 161 15.60 -8.89 -6.86
N PRO A 162 15.27 -9.95 -7.62
CA PRO A 162 16.00 -11.20 -7.54
C PRO A 162 17.49 -10.90 -7.72
N ALA A 163 18.33 -11.40 -6.82
CA ALA A 163 19.77 -11.22 -6.96
C ALA A 163 20.16 -11.71 -8.36
N ALA A 164 20.61 -10.79 -9.22
CA ALA A 164 21.14 -11.14 -10.54
C ALA A 164 22.20 -12.19 -10.28
N SER A 165 21.91 -13.42 -10.70
CA SER A 165 22.62 -14.59 -10.22
C SER A 165 24.13 -14.35 -10.22
N GLU A 166 24.78 -14.47 -9.06
CA GLU A 166 26.25 -14.58 -8.91
C GLU A 166 26.85 -15.75 -9.74
N LYS A 167 26.05 -16.42 -10.58
CA LYS A 167 26.50 -17.38 -11.59
C LYS A 167 27.25 -16.75 -12.77
N ALA A 168 27.29 -15.42 -12.92
CA ALA A 168 28.09 -14.79 -13.97
C ALA A 168 29.61 -14.72 -13.66
N GLU A 169 30.04 -14.75 -12.39
CA GLU A 169 31.46 -14.53 -12.07
C GLU A 169 32.25 -15.77 -11.65
N ARG A 170 31.60 -16.86 -11.19
CA ARG A 170 32.32 -18.09 -10.81
C ARG A 170 32.79 -18.95 -11.98
N GLY A 171 32.35 -18.67 -13.21
CA GLY A 171 32.75 -19.42 -14.42
C GLY A 171 33.80 -18.74 -15.31
N GLY A 172 34.05 -17.43 -15.14
CA GLY A 172 34.91 -16.64 -16.04
C GLY A 172 36.34 -16.42 -15.56
N LEU A 173 36.56 -16.39 -14.24
CA LEU A 173 37.85 -15.98 -13.67
C LEU A 173 38.90 -17.10 -13.65
N PHE A 174 38.51 -18.37 -13.57
CA PHE A 174 39.45 -19.50 -13.64
C PHE A 174 39.93 -19.81 -15.07
N LYS A 175 39.24 -19.35 -16.11
CA LYS A 175 39.66 -19.57 -17.51
C LYS A 175 40.70 -18.56 -18.01
N ARG A 176 40.91 -17.44 -17.30
CA ARG A 176 41.87 -16.39 -17.67
C ARG A 176 43.26 -16.54 -17.03
N LEU A 177 43.45 -17.46 -16.09
CA LEU A 177 44.73 -17.67 -15.40
C LEU A 177 45.53 -18.89 -15.89
N LEU A 178 44.97 -19.75 -16.75
CA LEU A 178 45.65 -20.94 -17.30
C LEU A 178 46.03 -20.84 -18.80
N GLY A 179 45.89 -19.65 -19.41
CA GLY A 179 46.14 -19.45 -20.84
C GLY A 179 47.45 -18.75 -21.21
N ARG A 180 48.42 -18.64 -20.29
CA ARG A 180 49.66 -17.89 -20.54
C ARG A 180 50.90 -18.59 -19.99
N THR A 181 51.18 -19.77 -20.54
CA THR A 181 52.50 -20.39 -20.51
C THR A 181 52.74 -21.02 -21.88
N GLY A 182 53.59 -20.37 -22.67
CA GLY A 182 53.93 -20.81 -24.02
C GLY A 182 54.43 -19.65 -24.89
N GLU A 183 55.62 -19.16 -24.57
CA GLU A 183 56.69 -18.78 -25.51
C GLU A 183 58.01 -18.68 -24.73
#